data_AF-A0A1F5UKY5-F1
#
_entry.id   AF-A0A1F5UKY5-F1
#
_cell.length_a   1.000
_cell.length_b   1.000
_cell.length_c   1.000
_cell.angle_alpha   90.00
_cell.angle_beta   90.00
_cell.angle_gamma   90.00
#
_symmetry.space_group_name_H-M   'P 1'
#
loop_
_entity.id
_entity.type
_entity.pdbx_description
1 polymer ?
#
loop_
_entity_poly.entity_id
_entity_poly.type
_entity_poly.pdbx_seq_one_letter_code
_entity_poly.pdbx_strand_id
1 'polypeptide(L)'
;MTATPFVNALLVWFWSKIFKLEKKDYKTALYTSLIVTGVWMFSSGSAFFLFSSYWMDYQILIAVECWLLCFLGAVISINKLYKASVWRSFFTALAWQASIALLFVLFIISIIGVLYFIIKHKGG
;
A
#
# COMPACT_ATOMS: atom_id res chain seq x y z
N MET A 1 -5.59 -10.71 -7.94
CA MET A 1 -5.62 -9.79 -6.77
C MET A 1 -5.41 -10.50 -5.42
N THR A 2 -5.04 -11.79 -5.37
CA THR A 2 -4.92 -12.55 -4.10
C THR A 2 -3.58 -12.39 -3.37
N ALA A 3 -2.50 -11.94 -4.04
CA ALA A 3 -1.17 -11.81 -3.44
C ALA A 3 -0.94 -10.48 -2.69
N THR A 4 -1.77 -9.47 -2.93
CA THR A 4 -1.57 -8.09 -2.44
C THR A 4 -1.49 -8.00 -0.90
N PRO A 5 -2.37 -8.68 -0.14
CA PRO A 5 -2.29 -8.65 1.33
C PRO A 5 -1.03 -9.33 1.89
N PHE A 6 -0.51 -10.35 1.20
CA PHE A 6 0.71 -11.07 1.60
C PHE A 6 1.97 -10.24 1.35
N VAL A 7 2.08 -9.60 0.17
CA VAL A 7 3.18 -8.66 -0.12
C VAL A 7 3.16 -7.52 0.88
N ASN A 8 1.98 -6.94 1.15
CA ASN A 8 1.82 -5.91 2.16
C ASN A 8 2.23 -6.38 3.57
N ALA A 9 1.83 -7.59 3.97
CA ALA A 9 2.21 -8.15 5.27
C ALA A 9 3.73 -8.37 5.37
N LEU A 10 4.39 -8.83 4.30
CA LEU A 10 5.84 -8.98 4.25
C LEU A 10 6.55 -7.64 4.42
N LEU A 11 6.08 -6.59 3.74
CA LEU A 11 6.64 -5.24 3.85
C LEU A 11 6.46 -4.69 5.27
N VAL A 12 5.26 -4.80 5.85
CA VAL A 12 5.02 -4.35 7.23
C VAL A 12 5.89 -5.13 8.22
N TRP A 13 6.00 -6.45 8.05
CA TRP A 13 6.85 -7.29 8.88
C TRP A 13 8.33 -6.88 8.77
N PHE A 14 8.83 -6.66 7.56
CA PHE A 14 10.18 -6.18 7.31
C PHE A 14 10.45 -4.84 8.00
N TRP A 15 9.57 -3.85 7.80
CA TRP A 15 9.73 -2.53 8.42
C TRP A 15 9.55 -2.56 9.93
N SER A 16 8.71 -3.46 10.47
CA SER A 16 8.58 -3.63 11.93
C SER A 16 9.89 -4.06 12.59
N LYS A 17 10.72 -4.83 11.88
CA LYS A 17 12.05 -5.23 12.35
C LYS A 17 13.02 -4.07 12.31
N ILE A 18 13.04 -3.30 11.21
CA ILE A 18 13.92 -2.14 11.03
C ILE A 18 13.63 -1.06 12.09
N PHE A 19 12.37 -0.69 12.26
CA PHE A 19 11.96 0.32 13.24
C PHE A 19 11.87 -0.21 14.68
N LYS A 20 12.29 -1.47 14.90
CA LYS A 20 12.35 -2.12 16.22
C LYS A 20 11.01 -1.99 16.98
N LEU A 21 9.92 -2.36 16.32
CA LEU A 21 8.60 -2.42 16.96
C LEU A 21 8.53 -3.58 17.98
N GLU A 22 7.62 -3.48 18.95
CA GLU A 22 7.50 -4.44 20.05
C GLU A 22 7.09 -5.83 19.54
N LYS A 23 6.09 -5.86 18.65
CA LYS A 23 5.70 -7.08 17.92
C LYS A 23 6.44 -7.20 16.59
N LYS A 24 6.89 -8.41 16.26
CA LYS A 24 7.62 -8.71 15.01
C LYS A 24 7.13 -9.99 14.34
N ASP A 25 6.00 -10.52 14.79
CA ASP A 25 5.39 -11.70 14.21
C ASP A 25 4.67 -11.36 12.91
N TYR A 26 4.73 -12.28 11.95
CA TYR A 26 4.09 -12.12 10.65
C TYR A 26 2.56 -12.07 10.76
N LYS A 27 1.97 -12.70 11.78
CA LYS A 27 0.53 -12.70 12.04
C LYS A 27 0.01 -11.28 12.32
N THR A 28 0.70 -10.51 13.16
CA THR A 28 0.39 -9.11 13.43
C THR A 28 0.54 -8.25 12.15
N ALA A 29 1.56 -8.52 11.34
CA ALA A 29 1.75 -7.83 10.07
C ALA A 29 0.62 -8.14 9.08
N LEU A 30 0.16 -9.40 9.03
CA LEU A 30 -0.97 -9.81 8.22
C LEU A 30 -2.27 -9.14 8.64
N TYR A 31 -2.58 -9.09 9.94
CA TYR A 31 -3.77 -8.37 10.41
C TYR A 31 -3.71 -6.87 10.11
N THR A 32 -2.55 -6.25 10.29
CA THR A 32 -2.35 -4.83 9.97
C THR A 32 -2.58 -4.59 8.48
N SER A 33 -1.99 -5.43 7.63
CA SER A 33 -2.18 -5.39 6.18
C SER A 33 -3.66 -5.55 5.79
N LEU A 34 -4.37 -6.50 6.40
CA LEU A 34 -5.79 -6.75 6.13
C LEU A 34 -6.68 -5.58 6.56
N ILE A 35 -6.43 -4.98 7.72
CA ILE A 35 -7.19 -3.81 8.20
C ILE A 35 -7.02 -2.65 7.22
N VAL A 36 -5.77 -2.33 6.85
CA VAL A 36 -5.49 -1.22 5.94
C VAL A 36 -6.05 -1.48 4.54
N THR A 37 -5.97 -2.72 4.06
CA THR A 37 -6.58 -3.11 2.79
C THR A 37 -8.10 -2.99 2.84
N GLY A 38 -8.74 -3.37 3.96
CA GLY A 38 -10.17 -3.20 4.18
C GLY A 38 -10.58 -1.73 4.20
N VAL A 39 -9.81 -0.86 4.88
CA VAL A 39 -10.01 0.60 4.85
C VAL A 39 -9.91 1.13 3.43
N TRP A 40 -8.91 0.69 2.66
CA TRP A 40 -8.75 1.08 1.25
C TRP A 40 -9.93 0.65 0.38
N MET A 41 -10.39 -0.60 0.50
CA MET A 41 -11.54 -1.10 -0.26
C MET A 41 -12.81 -0.35 0.10
N PHE A 42 -13.03 -0.05 1.38
CA PHE A 42 -14.20 0.68 1.82
C PHE A 42 -14.18 2.14 1.36
N SER A 43 -13.06 2.84 1.50
CA SER A 43 -12.94 4.25 1.10
C SER A 43 -13.02 4.41 -0.42
N SER A 44 -12.28 3.59 -1.18
CA SER A 44 -12.33 3.63 -2.65
C SER A 44 -13.70 3.22 -3.20
N GLY A 45 -14.34 2.20 -2.62
CA GLY A 45 -15.69 1.78 -3.01
C GLY A 45 -16.75 2.84 -2.69
N SER A 46 -16.70 3.43 -1.50
CA SER A 46 -17.61 4.51 -1.10
C SER A 46 -17.43 5.74 -1.99
N ALA A 47 -16.19 6.11 -2.28
CA ALA A 47 -15.93 7.25 -3.14
C ALA A 47 -16.34 6.99 -4.59
N PHE A 48 -16.15 5.78 -5.11
CA PHE A 48 -16.67 5.41 -6.43
C PHE A 48 -18.21 5.55 -6.47
N PHE A 49 -18.93 5.07 -5.46
CA PHE A 49 -20.40 5.16 -5.43
C PHE A 49 -20.91 6.61 -5.28
N LEU A 50 -20.28 7.40 -4.40
CA LEU A 50 -20.68 8.78 -4.14
C LEU A 50 -20.35 9.73 -5.28
N PHE A 51 -19.30 9.42 -6.05
CA PHE A 51 -18.75 10.34 -7.04
C PHE A 51 -18.66 9.78 -8.46
N SER A 52 -19.30 8.64 -8.76
CA SER A 52 -19.32 8.04 -10.11
C SER A 52 -19.88 8.97 -11.19
N SER A 53 -20.71 9.93 -10.78
CA SER A 53 -21.36 10.92 -11.65
C SER A 53 -20.56 12.22 -11.82
N TYR A 54 -19.49 12.43 -11.04
CA TYR A 54 -18.64 13.62 -11.15
C TYR A 54 -17.50 13.37 -12.15
N TRP A 55 -17.26 14.34 -13.04
CA TRP A 55 -16.21 14.29 -14.08
C TRP A 55 -14.81 14.20 -13.46
N MET A 56 -13.79 13.90 -14.29
CA MET A 56 -12.39 13.65 -13.90
C MET A 56 -11.81 14.67 -12.90
N ASP A 57 -12.33 15.90 -12.89
CA ASP A 57 -11.88 17.03 -12.07
C ASP A 57 -11.81 16.73 -10.57
N TYR A 58 -12.70 15.87 -10.04
CA TYR A 58 -12.72 15.51 -8.61
C TYR A 58 -12.02 14.19 -8.29
N GLN A 59 -11.63 13.40 -9.31
CA GLN A 59 -11.03 12.07 -9.08
C GLN A 59 -9.67 12.16 -8.37
N ILE A 60 -8.89 13.21 -8.64
CA ILE A 60 -7.61 13.44 -7.96
C ILE A 60 -7.83 13.73 -6.48
N LEU A 61 -8.80 14.59 -6.14
CA LEU A 61 -9.13 14.92 -4.74
C LEU A 61 -9.59 13.68 -3.98
N ILE A 62 -10.47 12.89 -4.59
CA ILE A 62 -10.96 11.61 -4.05
C ILE A 62 -9.81 10.62 -3.82
N ALA A 63 -8.90 10.48 -4.80
CA ALA A 63 -7.75 9.59 -4.69
C ALA A 63 -6.82 10.01 -3.54
N VAL A 64 -6.58 11.32 -3.39
CA VAL A 64 -5.79 11.89 -2.29
C VAL A 64 -6.46 11.61 -0.93
N GLU A 65 -7.78 11.82 -0.82
CA GLU A 65 -8.53 11.53 0.40
C GLU A 65 -8.46 10.04 0.77
N CYS A 66 -8.69 9.15 -0.19
CA CYS A 66 -8.61 7.70 0.03
C CYS A 66 -7.21 7.29 0.48
N TRP A 67 -6.17 7.87 -0.11
CA TRP A 67 -4.78 7.63 0.25
C TRP A 67 -4.47 8.10 1.68
N LEU A 68 -4.93 9.29 2.07
CA LEU A 68 -4.78 9.83 3.43
C LEU A 68 -5.48 8.96 4.47
N LEU A 69 -6.71 8.51 4.21
CA LEU A 69 -7.44 7.60 5.10
C LEU A 69 -6.71 6.27 5.28
N CYS A 70 -6.14 5.73 4.20
CA CYS A 70 -5.34 4.51 4.27
C CYS A 70 -4.05 4.70 5.06
N PHE A 71 -3.38 5.85 4.87
CA PHE A 71 -2.19 6.20 5.62
C PHE A 71 -2.49 6.32 7.12
N LEU A 72 -3.54 7.05 7.49
CA LEU A 72 -4.00 7.16 8.88
C LEU A 72 -4.39 5.80 9.46
N GLY A 73 -5.13 5.00 8.69
CA GLY A 73 -5.48 3.62 9.06
C GLY A 73 -4.24 2.76 9.33
N ALA A 74 -3.19 2.91 8.53
CA ALA A 74 -1.91 2.22 8.74
C ALA A 74 -1.21 2.68 10.02
N VAL A 75 -1.11 3.99 10.24
CA VAL A 75 -0.49 4.54 11.46
C VAL A 75 -1.21 4.07 12.71
N ILE A 76 -2.56 4.16 12.74
CA ILE A 76 -3.38 3.73 13.87
C ILE A 76 -3.26 2.22 14.10
N SER A 77 -3.32 1.43 13.04
CA SER A 77 -3.21 -0.03 13.13
C SER A 77 -1.85 -0.45 13.66
N ILE A 78 -0.76 0.16 13.17
CA ILE A 78 0.59 -0.11 13.65
C ILE A 78 0.71 0.30 15.12
N ASN A 79 0.27 1.50 15.48
CA ASN A 79 0.33 2.00 16.86
C ASN A 79 -0.39 1.06 17.83
N LYS A 80 -1.62 0.65 17.52
CA LYS A 80 -2.44 -0.22 18.39
C LYS A 80 -1.92 -1.66 18.42
N LEU A 81 -1.66 -2.25 17.26
CA LEU A 81 -1.32 -3.68 17.19
C LEU A 81 0.11 -3.96 17.64
N TYR A 82 1.05 -3.05 17.34
CA TYR A 82 2.47 -3.17 17.68
C TYR A 82 2.85 -2.44 18.99
N LYS A 83 1.89 -1.78 19.66
CA LYS A 83 2.13 -0.98 20.89
C LYS A 83 3.29 0.02 20.71
N ALA A 84 3.45 0.55 19.51
CA ALA A 84 4.55 1.40 19.13
C ALA A 84 4.26 2.87 19.46
N SER A 85 5.28 3.71 19.57
CA SER A 85 5.07 5.16 19.63
C SER A 85 4.47 5.69 18.32
N VAL A 86 3.79 6.84 18.38
CA VAL A 86 3.17 7.48 17.20
C VAL A 86 4.21 7.72 16.10
N TRP A 87 5.39 8.23 16.46
CA TRP A 87 6.48 8.47 15.52
C TRP A 87 6.98 7.20 14.83
N ARG A 88 7.21 6.11 15.58
CA ARG A 88 7.64 4.84 14.97
C ARG A 88 6.57 4.26 14.05
N SER A 89 5.29 4.44 14.41
CA SER A 89 4.16 4.01 13.60
C SER A 89 4.07 4.82 12.31
N PHE A 90 4.26 6.13 12.39
CA PHE A 90 4.31 7.04 11.24
C PHE A 90 5.42 6.67 10.26
N PHE A 91 6.66 6.53 10.73
CA PHE A 91 7.78 6.16 9.85
C PHE A 91 7.64 4.76 9.26
N THR A 92 7.09 3.81 10.02
CA THR A 92 6.79 2.46 9.50
C THR A 92 5.74 2.51 8.39
N ALA A 93 4.66 3.26 8.58
CA ALA A 93 3.62 3.44 7.57
C ALA A 93 4.17 4.14 6.31
N LEU A 94 4.98 5.18 6.49
CA LEU A 94 5.62 5.91 5.39
C LEU A 94 6.56 5.01 4.58
N ALA A 95 7.43 4.27 5.26
CA ALA A 95 8.37 3.35 4.62
C ALA A 95 7.64 2.20 3.90
N TRP A 96 6.57 1.69 4.49
CA TRP A 96 5.71 0.69 3.86
C TRP A 96 5.09 1.22 2.56
N GLN A 97 4.48 2.41 2.58
CA GLN A 97 3.88 2.98 1.37
C GLN A 97 4.92 3.33 0.29
N ALA A 98 6.07 3.89 0.69
CA ALA A 98 7.18 4.14 -0.23
C ALA A 98 7.68 2.85 -0.90
N SER A 99 7.70 1.74 -0.15
CA SER A 99 8.08 0.43 -0.69
C SER A 99 7.08 -0.08 -1.73
N ILE A 100 5.78 0.13 -1.50
CA ILE A 100 4.75 -0.23 -2.48
C ILE A 100 4.92 0.59 -3.76
N ALA A 101 5.14 1.90 -3.64
CA ALA A 101 5.37 2.78 -4.79
C ALA A 101 6.60 2.36 -5.60
N LEU A 102 7.70 2.02 -4.91
CA LEU A 102 8.91 1.53 -5.55
C LEU A 102 8.67 0.21 -6.31
N LEU A 103 7.98 -0.75 -5.69
CA LEU A 103 7.65 -2.03 -6.34
C LEU A 103 6.79 -1.82 -7.59
N PHE A 104 5.86 -0.87 -7.56
CA PHE A 104 5.03 -0.52 -8.72
C PHE A 104 5.86 0.08 -9.86
N VAL A 105 6.80 0.98 -9.56
CA VAL A 105 7.72 1.55 -10.55
C VAL A 105 8.59 0.47 -11.18
N LEU A 106 9.17 -0.42 -10.36
CA LEU A 106 9.99 -1.54 -10.84
C LEU A 106 9.19 -2.51 -11.72
N PHE A 107 7.92 -2.74 -11.37
CA PHE A 107 7.01 -3.55 -12.17
C PHE A 107 6.70 -2.91 -13.53
N ILE A 108 6.50 -1.60 -13.60
CA ILE A 108 6.32 -0.90 -14.89
C ILE A 108 7.59 -1.02 -15.75
N ILE A 109 8.76 -0.78 -15.15
CA ILE A 109 10.04 -0.88 -15.86
C ILE A 109 10.25 -2.29 -16.42
N SER A 110 9.92 -3.33 -15.65
CA SER A 110 10.07 -4.72 -16.11
C SER A 110 9.14 -5.04 -17.28
N ILE A 111 7.89 -4.56 -17.26
CA ILE A 111 6.96 -4.69 -18.40
C ILE A 111 7.52 -4.01 -19.65
N ILE A 112 8.00 -2.77 -19.52
CA ILE A 112 8.58 -2.03 -20.64
C ILE A 112 9.79 -2.76 -21.22
N GLY A 113 10.67 -3.28 -20.36
CA GLY A 113 11.85 -4.05 -20.78
C GLY A 113 11.48 -5.33 -21.53
N VAL A 114 10.46 -6.06 -21.07
CA VAL A 114 9.96 -7.27 -21.75
C VAL A 114 9.35 -6.92 -23.11
N LEU A 115 8.53 -5.86 -23.19
CA LEU A 115 7.95 -5.42 -24.46
C LEU A 115 9.02 -5.01 -25.46
N TYR A 116 10.01 -4.24 -25.03
CA TYR A 116 11.15 -3.86 -25.86
C TYR A 116 11.91 -5.09 -26.39
N PHE A 117 12.17 -6.08 -25.53
CA PHE A 117 12.83 -7.32 -25.93
C PHE A 117 12.01 -8.09 -26.98
N ILE A 118 10.70 -8.21 -26.79
CA ILE A 118 9.79 -8.89 -27.72
C ILE A 118 9.76 -8.18 -29.07
N ILE A 119 9.62 -6.85 -29.10
CA ILE A 119 9.59 -6.06 -30.34
C ILE A 119 10.91 -6.22 -31.10
N LYS A 120 12.05 -6.13 -30.39
CA LYS A 120 13.38 -6.24 -30.99
C LYS A 120 13.65 -7.63 -31.61
N HIS A 121 13.11 -8.71 -31.02
CA HIS A 121 13.38 -10.09 -31.49
C HIS A 121 12.27 -10.68 -32.37
N LYS A 122 11.09 -10.05 -32.47
CA LYS A 122 10.03 -10.42 -33.44
C LYS A 122 10.11 -9.67 -34.77
N GLY A 123 10.92 -8.61 -34.85
CA GLY A 123 11.12 -7.79 -36.05
C GLY A 123 12.41 -8.08 -36.83
N GLY A 124 13.05 -9.23 -36.59
CA GLY A 124 14.27 -9.68 -37.28
C GLY A 124 14.08 -11.03 -37.94
#